data_AF-A0AAU2V3R6-F1
#
_entry.id   AF-A0AAU2V3R6-F1
#
_cell.length_a   1.000
_cell.length_b   1.000
_cell.length_c   1.000
_cell.angle_alpha   90.00
_cell.angle_beta   90.00
_cell.angle_gamma   90.00
#
_symmetry.space_group_name_H-M   'P 1'
#
loop_
_entity.id
_entity.type
_entity.pdbx_description
1 polymer ?
#
loop_
_entity_poly.entity_id
_entity_poly.type
_entity_poly.pdbx_seq_one_letter_code
_entity_poly.pdbx_strand_id
1 'polypeptide(L)'
;MTETMMGRRDDALAGRGDERVWCSVSWWLAERGRTPYRVQADGPWGSVSAATVSLFDSLIDVRLQLEAVGWRLLINGARPDVWQSSMLRSSGSTRAYRLHPGAGSSSDDMVELFDGADATSVVSVAEHRAAYEAWMDSVTAAKNRLTAPGPVLTEAMRAQAKRAPGSWLYSIDPAYDPRGTVPPYAVIGAWPVDQRGEPGEFSHNPNYRPSPMALGLPVPTDAVDAATDPLG
;
A
#
# COMPACT_ATOMS: atom_id res chain seq x y z
N MET A 1 15.03 -32.83 16.35
CA MET A 1 15.29 -31.40 16.10
C MET A 1 14.52 -30.64 17.15
N THR A 2 15.18 -29.78 17.91
CA THR A 2 14.49 -28.97 18.94
C THR A 2 13.83 -27.79 18.26
N GLU A 3 12.56 -27.56 18.58
CA GLU A 3 11.79 -26.41 18.12
C GLU A 3 11.35 -25.60 19.34
N THR A 4 11.48 -24.28 19.25
CA THR A 4 11.00 -23.35 20.26
C THR A 4 9.68 -22.76 19.80
N MET A 5 8.63 -22.91 20.60
CA MET A 5 7.36 -22.23 20.34
C MET A 5 7.54 -20.73 20.55
N MET A 6 7.39 -19.96 19.48
CA MET A 6 7.53 -18.51 19.51
C MET A 6 6.24 -17.83 19.96
N GLY A 7 5.08 -18.46 19.68
CA GLY A 7 3.79 -17.97 20.13
C GLY A 7 2.63 -18.85 19.67
N ARG A 8 1.46 -18.52 20.20
CA ARG A 8 0.20 -19.21 19.95
C ARG A 8 -0.98 -18.27 20.20
N ARG A 9 -2.02 -18.41 19.39
CA ARG A 9 -3.37 -17.86 19.59
C ARG A 9 -4.34 -19.02 19.69
N ASP A 10 -5.09 -19.11 20.77
CA ASP A 10 -6.18 -20.09 20.95
C ASP A 10 -7.57 -19.49 20.69
N ASP A 11 -7.59 -18.20 20.38
CA ASP A 11 -8.76 -17.36 20.14
C ASP A 11 -8.77 -16.80 18.71
N ALA A 12 -8.11 -17.48 17.77
CA ALA A 12 -8.21 -17.11 16.37
C ALA A 12 -9.57 -17.56 15.81
N LEU A 13 -10.12 -16.81 14.85
CA LEU A 13 -11.32 -17.20 14.13
C LEU A 13 -10.96 -17.69 12.73
N ALA A 14 -11.75 -18.63 12.22
CA ALA A 14 -11.76 -19.02 10.83
C ALA A 14 -13.18 -19.00 10.27
N GLY A 15 -13.29 -18.73 8.97
CA GLY A 15 -14.55 -18.62 8.26
C GLY A 15 -14.66 -19.55 7.05
N ARG A 16 -15.87 -20.02 6.78
CA ARG A 16 -16.27 -20.72 5.55
C ARG A 16 -17.70 -20.31 5.18
N GLY A 17 -17.86 -19.48 4.16
CA GLY A 17 -19.15 -18.83 3.89
C GLY A 17 -19.58 -17.97 5.10
N ASP A 18 -20.75 -18.24 5.66
CA ASP A 18 -21.25 -17.58 6.89
C ASP A 18 -20.83 -18.29 8.18
N GLU A 19 -20.26 -19.50 8.08
CA GLU A 19 -19.79 -20.27 9.22
C GLU A 19 -18.57 -19.61 9.85
N ARG A 20 -18.56 -19.49 11.19
CA ARG A 20 -17.43 -18.96 11.98
C ARG A 20 -17.10 -19.94 13.09
N VAL A 21 -15.82 -20.27 13.22
CA VAL A 21 -15.32 -21.22 14.22
C VAL A 21 -14.08 -20.67 14.90
N TRP A 22 -13.95 -20.95 16.19
CA TRP A 22 -12.70 -20.77 16.90
C TRP A 22 -11.69 -21.83 16.46
N CYS A 23 -10.44 -21.42 16.35
CA CYS A 23 -9.32 -22.25 15.97
C CYS A 23 -8.06 -21.78 16.71
N SER A 24 -7.03 -22.62 16.73
CA SER A 24 -5.72 -22.19 17.24
C SER A 24 -4.71 -22.02 16.12
N VAL A 25 -3.89 -20.99 16.21
CA VAL A 25 -2.73 -20.77 15.33
C VAL A 25 -1.48 -20.72 16.19
N SER A 26 -0.49 -21.53 15.88
CA SER A 26 0.77 -21.63 16.62
C SER A 26 1.96 -21.50 15.69
N TRP A 27 3.06 -20.95 16.17
CA TRP A 27 4.27 -20.81 15.37
C TRP A 27 5.56 -21.07 16.17
N TRP A 28 6.55 -21.60 15.46
CA TRP A 28 7.80 -22.09 16.04
C TRP A 28 9.01 -21.66 15.22
N LEU A 29 10.16 -21.68 15.91
CA LEU A 29 11.49 -21.59 15.32
C LEU A 29 12.27 -22.86 15.65
N ALA A 30 12.69 -23.58 14.62
CA ALA A 30 13.64 -24.70 14.75
C ALA A 30 15.06 -24.15 14.90
N GLU A 31 15.85 -24.77 15.78
CA GLU A 31 17.25 -24.36 16.03
C GLU A 31 18.16 -24.47 14.80
N ARG A 32 17.84 -25.40 13.89
CA ARG A 32 18.61 -25.67 12.67
C ARG A 32 17.67 -26.12 11.56
N GLY A 33 18.00 -25.74 10.33
CA GLY A 33 17.28 -26.19 9.14
C GLY A 33 17.21 -25.10 8.08
N ARG A 34 16.91 -25.49 6.84
CA ARG A 34 16.66 -24.54 5.74
C ARG A 34 15.29 -23.87 5.83
N THR A 35 14.37 -24.45 6.58
CA THR A 35 13.00 -23.96 6.75
C THR A 35 12.66 -23.91 8.24
N PRO A 36 13.29 -23.00 9.00
CA PRO A 36 13.23 -23.06 10.45
C PRO A 36 11.93 -22.50 11.03
N TYR A 37 11.11 -21.78 10.25
CA TYR A 37 9.87 -21.19 10.75
C TYR A 37 8.68 -22.07 10.41
N ARG A 38 7.97 -22.59 11.42
CA ARG A 38 6.75 -23.37 11.22
C ARG A 38 5.53 -22.59 11.70
N VAL A 39 4.44 -22.66 10.94
CA VAL A 39 3.09 -22.24 11.36
C VAL A 39 2.16 -23.46 11.31
N GLN A 40 1.27 -23.58 12.27
CA GLN A 40 0.21 -24.60 12.32
C GLN A 40 -1.12 -23.95 12.67
N ALA A 41 -2.19 -24.44 12.04
CA ALA A 41 -3.56 -24.07 12.36
C ALA A 41 -4.39 -25.32 12.64
N ASP A 42 -5.05 -25.34 13.80
CA ASP A 42 -5.90 -26.44 14.26
C ASP A 42 -7.35 -25.97 14.38
N GLY A 43 -8.28 -26.72 13.79
CA GLY A 43 -9.70 -26.38 13.78
C GLY A 43 -10.58 -27.54 13.29
N PRO A 44 -11.82 -27.30 12.86
CA PRO A 44 -12.70 -28.36 12.33
C PRO A 44 -12.20 -29.02 11.05
N TRP A 45 -11.20 -28.43 10.38
CA TRP A 45 -10.46 -29.05 9.27
C TRP A 45 -9.37 -30.05 9.73
N GLY A 46 -9.22 -30.27 11.03
CA GLY A 46 -8.08 -31.00 11.61
C GLY A 46 -6.88 -30.08 11.84
N SER A 47 -5.68 -30.57 11.55
CA SER A 47 -4.43 -29.83 11.73
C SER A 47 -3.74 -29.68 10.38
N VAL A 48 -3.39 -28.44 10.03
CA VAL A 48 -2.56 -28.12 8.87
C VAL A 48 -1.33 -27.36 9.32
N SER A 49 -0.18 -27.63 8.72
CA SER A 49 1.07 -26.94 9.05
C SER A 49 1.95 -26.77 7.83
N ALA A 50 2.84 -25.79 7.90
CA ALA A 50 3.89 -25.57 6.91
C ALA A 50 5.14 -25.01 7.58
N ALA A 51 6.30 -25.38 7.06
CA ALA A 51 7.60 -24.88 7.52
C ALA A 51 8.40 -24.34 6.35
N THR A 52 8.83 -23.08 6.45
CA THR A 52 9.53 -22.35 5.37
C THR A 52 10.64 -21.47 5.96
N VAL A 53 11.23 -20.62 5.11
CA VAL A 53 12.29 -19.67 5.49
C VAL A 53 11.80 -18.48 6.32
N SER A 54 10.48 -18.25 6.44
CA SER A 54 9.91 -17.15 7.23
C SER A 54 8.53 -17.49 7.81
N LEU A 55 8.11 -16.81 8.89
CA LEU A 55 6.76 -16.99 9.44
C LEU A 55 5.66 -16.63 8.44
N PHE A 56 5.86 -15.57 7.65
CA PHE A 56 4.88 -15.13 6.65
C PHE A 56 4.71 -16.14 5.52
N ASP A 57 5.81 -16.69 4.98
CA ASP A 57 5.71 -17.69 3.91
C ASP A 57 5.08 -18.99 4.43
N SER A 58 5.40 -19.41 5.67
CA SER A 58 4.73 -20.54 6.32
C SER A 58 3.25 -20.29 6.56
N LEU A 59 2.86 -19.06 6.94
CA LEU A 59 1.46 -18.69 7.07
C LEU A 59 0.74 -18.73 5.71
N ILE A 60 1.38 -18.28 4.63
CA ILE A 60 0.82 -18.35 3.28
C ILE A 60 0.55 -19.81 2.88
N ASP A 61 1.50 -20.72 3.12
CA ASP A 61 1.32 -22.14 2.80
C ASP A 61 0.23 -22.80 3.64
N VAL A 62 0.10 -22.44 4.92
CA VAL A 62 -1.03 -22.87 5.77
C VAL A 62 -2.36 -22.35 5.22
N ARG A 63 -2.43 -21.09 4.81
CA ARG A 63 -3.63 -20.50 4.22
C ARG A 63 -4.04 -21.17 2.91
N LEU A 64 -3.08 -21.52 2.05
CA LEU A 64 -3.35 -22.27 0.82
C LEU A 64 -3.98 -23.64 1.09
N GLN A 65 -3.47 -24.36 2.11
CA GLN A 65 -4.05 -25.64 2.53
C GLN A 65 -5.49 -25.48 3.05
N LEU A 66 -5.76 -24.44 3.85
CA LEU A 66 -7.11 -24.14 4.35
C LEU A 66 -8.07 -23.75 3.23
N GLU A 67 -7.62 -22.90 2.31
CA GLU A 67 -8.43 -22.45 1.17
C GLU A 67 -8.85 -23.63 0.28
N ALA A 68 -7.99 -24.63 0.10
CA ALA A 68 -8.30 -25.85 -0.66
C ALA A 68 -9.47 -26.67 -0.05
N VAL A 69 -9.73 -26.53 1.25
CA VAL A 69 -10.87 -27.14 1.96
C VAL A 69 -11.96 -26.14 2.33
N GLY A 70 -11.91 -24.93 1.75
CA GLY A 70 -12.92 -23.88 1.87
C GLY A 70 -12.82 -23.01 3.14
N TRP A 71 -11.76 -23.15 3.94
CA TRP A 71 -11.56 -22.38 5.17
C TRP A 71 -10.61 -21.20 4.95
N ARG A 72 -10.82 -20.11 5.70
CA ARG A 72 -9.92 -18.96 5.75
C ARG A 72 -9.69 -18.51 7.18
N LEU A 73 -8.44 -18.23 7.55
CA LEU A 73 -8.12 -17.61 8.84
C LEU A 73 -8.53 -16.14 8.82
N LEU A 74 -9.23 -15.70 9.87
CA LEU A 74 -9.68 -14.32 10.05
C LEU A 74 -8.65 -13.54 10.87
N ILE A 75 -7.47 -13.35 10.28
CA ILE A 75 -6.32 -12.68 10.91
C ILE A 75 -5.77 -11.56 10.03
N ASN A 76 -5.02 -10.63 10.63
CA ASN A 76 -4.42 -9.51 9.91
C ASN A 76 -3.53 -9.95 8.75
N GLY A 77 -2.78 -11.05 8.90
CA GLY A 77 -1.96 -11.64 7.84
C GLY A 77 -2.76 -12.15 6.63
N ALA A 78 -4.10 -12.13 6.69
CA ALA A 78 -5.00 -12.46 5.59
C ALA A 78 -5.70 -11.25 4.95
N ARG A 79 -5.40 -10.03 5.41
CA ARG A 79 -5.94 -8.81 4.82
C ARG A 79 -5.21 -8.42 3.53
N PRO A 80 -5.88 -7.81 2.54
CA PRO A 80 -5.25 -7.37 1.30
C PRO A 80 -4.29 -6.18 1.52
N ASP A 81 -4.52 -5.39 2.58
CA ASP A 81 -3.74 -4.21 2.94
C ASP A 81 -2.63 -4.53 3.95
N VAL A 82 -2.20 -5.79 4.11
CA VAL A 82 -1.15 -6.16 5.08
C VAL A 82 -0.02 -6.92 4.40
N TRP A 83 1.23 -6.51 4.56
CA TRP A 83 2.36 -7.27 4.02
C TRP A 83 3.61 -7.20 4.89
N GLN A 84 4.33 -8.32 4.96
CA GLN A 84 5.60 -8.37 5.66
C GLN A 84 6.77 -8.17 4.68
N SER A 85 7.61 -7.17 4.94
CA SER A 85 8.82 -6.89 4.14
C SER A 85 9.88 -7.98 4.31
N SER A 86 10.81 -8.08 3.35
CA SER A 86 11.94 -9.02 3.42
C SER A 86 12.79 -8.84 4.69
N MET A 87 12.98 -7.58 5.12
CA MET A 87 13.70 -7.25 6.34
C MET A 87 13.02 -7.82 7.58
N LEU A 88 11.69 -7.66 7.72
CA LEU A 88 10.94 -8.22 8.85
C LEU A 88 10.87 -9.75 8.82
N ARG A 89 10.78 -10.35 7.61
CA ARG A 89 10.85 -11.80 7.45
C ARG A 89 12.18 -12.36 7.95
N SER A 90 13.28 -11.67 7.64
CA SER A 90 14.62 -12.11 8.04
C SER A 90 14.88 -12.06 9.54
N SER A 91 14.16 -11.20 10.28
CA SER A 91 14.28 -11.10 11.74
C SER A 91 13.38 -12.07 12.51
N GLY A 92 12.51 -12.83 11.83
CA GLY A 92 11.53 -13.70 12.47
C GLY A 92 10.40 -12.96 13.19
N SER A 93 10.13 -11.71 12.79
CA SER A 93 9.09 -10.88 13.41
C SER A 93 7.69 -11.39 13.09
N THR A 94 6.73 -11.11 13.98
CA THR A 94 5.28 -11.23 13.73
C THR A 94 4.65 -9.95 13.19
N ARG A 95 5.42 -8.87 13.09
CA ARG A 95 4.95 -7.56 12.61
C ARG A 95 4.82 -7.54 11.09
N ALA A 96 3.80 -6.86 10.59
CA ALA A 96 3.62 -6.56 9.17
C ALA A 96 3.12 -5.12 9.00
N TYR A 97 3.40 -4.53 7.84
CA TYR A 97 2.94 -3.18 7.51
C TYR A 97 1.49 -3.21 7.06
N ARG A 98 0.74 -2.16 7.42
CA ARG A 98 -0.47 -1.83 6.67
C ARG A 98 -0.09 -0.99 5.44
N LEU A 99 -0.63 -1.35 4.30
CA LEU A 99 -0.30 -0.78 3.00
C LEU A 99 -1.39 0.17 2.55
N HIS A 100 -0.98 1.35 2.08
CA HIS A 100 -1.87 2.37 1.54
C HIS A 100 -1.49 2.70 0.11
N PRO A 101 -2.45 2.77 -0.83
CA PRO A 101 -2.16 3.11 -2.21
C PRO A 101 -1.38 4.42 -2.34
N GLY A 102 -0.32 4.41 -3.16
CA GLY A 102 0.54 5.57 -3.41
C GLY A 102 1.50 5.93 -2.28
N ALA A 103 1.42 5.27 -1.12
CA ALA A 103 2.30 5.51 0.02
C ALA A 103 3.23 4.32 0.27
N GLY A 104 4.50 4.61 0.57
CA GLY A 104 5.45 3.59 1.02
C GLY A 104 5.04 3.00 2.36
N SER A 105 5.58 1.82 2.69
CA SER A 105 5.36 1.20 4.00
C SER A 105 5.96 2.03 5.13
N SER A 106 5.23 2.21 6.23
CA SER A 106 5.66 3.02 7.38
C SER A 106 5.70 2.19 8.67
N SER A 107 6.76 2.35 9.48
CA SER A 107 6.87 1.71 10.80
C SER A 107 5.79 2.15 11.80
N ASP A 108 5.19 3.32 11.58
CA ASP A 108 4.12 3.84 12.42
C ASP A 108 2.79 3.13 12.18
N ASP A 109 2.64 2.42 11.05
CA ASP A 109 1.43 1.70 10.68
C ASP A 109 1.72 0.21 10.46
N MET A 110 1.74 -0.51 11.58
CA MET A 110 2.07 -1.93 11.63
C MET A 110 1.08 -2.69 12.50
N VAL A 111 0.80 -3.93 12.11
CA VAL A 111 -0.09 -4.87 12.80
C VAL A 111 0.63 -6.17 13.12
N GLU A 112 0.10 -6.93 14.08
CA GLU A 112 0.53 -8.30 14.34
C GLU A 112 -0.15 -9.26 13.35
N LEU A 113 0.63 -10.10 12.67
CA LEU A 113 0.16 -11.02 11.62
C LEU A 113 -0.95 -11.96 12.10
N PHE A 114 -0.84 -12.46 13.33
CA PHE A 114 -1.73 -13.49 13.87
C PHE A 114 -2.90 -12.93 14.70
N ASP A 115 -2.97 -11.60 14.90
CA ASP A 115 -4.12 -10.98 15.54
C ASP A 115 -5.35 -11.02 14.64
N GLY A 116 -6.53 -11.06 15.26
CA GLY A 116 -7.80 -11.20 14.57
C GLY A 116 -8.10 -10.03 13.62
N ALA A 117 -8.75 -10.34 12.50
CA ALA A 117 -9.29 -9.36 11.56
C ALA A 117 -10.78 -9.62 11.32
N ASP A 118 -11.50 -8.58 10.91
CA ASP A 118 -12.90 -8.72 10.50
C ASP A 118 -13.02 -9.66 9.29
N ALA A 119 -14.07 -10.48 9.28
CA ALA A 119 -14.31 -11.46 8.23
C ALA A 119 -14.45 -10.83 6.83
N THR A 120 -14.96 -9.60 6.73
CA THR A 120 -15.09 -8.87 5.46
C THR A 120 -13.78 -8.26 4.98
N SER A 121 -12.76 -8.25 5.84
CA SER A 121 -11.45 -7.67 5.53
C SER A 121 -10.40 -8.70 5.10
N VAL A 122 -10.72 -10.00 5.14
CA VAL A 122 -9.77 -11.04 4.73
C VAL A 122 -10.05 -11.55 3.32
N VAL A 123 -8.99 -11.92 2.62
CA VAL A 123 -9.03 -12.34 1.22
C VAL A 123 -8.28 -13.66 1.03
N SER A 124 -8.46 -14.29 -0.13
CA SER A 124 -7.66 -15.45 -0.52
C SER A 124 -6.18 -15.09 -0.66
N VAL A 125 -5.30 -16.09 -0.67
CA VAL A 125 -3.86 -15.87 -0.93
C VAL A 125 -3.63 -15.27 -2.32
N ALA A 126 -4.42 -15.66 -3.33
CA ALA A 126 -4.31 -15.10 -4.67
C ALA A 126 -4.66 -13.61 -4.71
N GLU A 127 -5.79 -13.23 -4.11
CA GLU A 127 -6.20 -11.82 -4.00
C GLU A 127 -5.21 -11.00 -3.14
N HIS A 128 -4.67 -11.59 -2.08
CA HIS A 128 -3.66 -10.96 -1.23
C HIS A 128 -2.39 -10.60 -2.02
N ARG A 129 -1.92 -11.50 -2.91
CA ARG A 129 -0.78 -11.24 -3.80
C ARG A 129 -1.10 -10.16 -4.83
N ALA A 130 -2.28 -10.23 -5.46
CA ALA A 130 -2.72 -9.24 -6.43
C ALA A 130 -2.82 -7.83 -5.79
N ALA A 131 -3.32 -7.74 -4.55
CA ALA A 131 -3.38 -6.49 -3.81
C ALA A 131 -1.98 -5.90 -3.52
N TYR A 132 -1.02 -6.76 -3.17
CA TYR A 132 0.37 -6.33 -2.98
C TYR A 132 1.01 -5.81 -4.28
N GLU A 133 0.78 -6.49 -5.41
CA GLU A 133 1.24 -6.04 -6.73
C GLU A 133 0.63 -4.69 -7.10
N ALA A 134 -0.68 -4.53 -6.94
CA ALA A 134 -1.37 -3.26 -7.19
C ALA A 134 -0.85 -2.13 -6.28
N TRP A 135 -0.54 -2.43 -5.02
CA TRP A 135 0.10 -1.47 -4.12
C TRP A 135 1.50 -1.07 -4.61
N MET A 136 2.34 -2.04 -4.98
CA MET A 136 3.69 -1.78 -5.53
C MET A 136 3.64 -0.89 -6.78
N ASP A 137 2.70 -1.15 -7.69
CA ASP A 137 2.47 -0.33 -8.87
C ASP A 137 2.04 1.08 -8.48
N SER A 138 1.15 1.22 -7.49
CA SER A 138 0.70 2.53 -7.01
C SER A 138 1.84 3.36 -6.39
N VAL A 139 2.74 2.74 -5.63
CA VAL A 139 3.92 3.39 -5.04
C VAL A 139 4.91 3.78 -6.12
N THR A 140 5.12 2.91 -7.11
CA THR A 140 5.99 3.18 -8.25
C THR A 140 5.47 4.35 -9.07
N ALA A 141 4.16 4.39 -9.36
CA ALA A 141 3.51 5.49 -10.05
C ALA A 141 3.62 6.81 -9.25
N ALA A 142 3.40 6.77 -7.93
CA ALA A 142 3.55 7.94 -7.07
C ALA A 142 5.00 8.46 -7.07
N LYS A 143 5.98 7.58 -6.93
CA LYS A 143 7.40 7.94 -7.00
C LYS A 143 7.75 8.55 -8.35
N ASN A 144 7.32 7.94 -9.44
CA ASN A 144 7.55 8.46 -10.79
C ASN A 144 6.96 9.87 -10.98
N ARG A 145 5.78 10.15 -10.42
CA ARG A 145 5.20 11.51 -10.45
C ARG A 145 6.05 12.52 -9.68
N LEU A 146 6.63 12.12 -8.56
CA LEU A 146 7.48 12.97 -7.72
C LEU A 146 8.89 13.19 -8.29
N THR A 147 9.35 12.31 -9.20
CA THR A 147 10.67 12.39 -9.82
C THR A 147 10.62 12.75 -11.31
N ALA A 148 9.43 12.93 -11.89
CA ALA A 148 9.28 13.35 -13.28
C ALA A 148 9.90 14.74 -13.47
N PRO A 149 10.45 15.08 -14.65
CA PRO A 149 10.88 16.44 -14.91
C PRO A 149 9.73 17.43 -14.67
N GLY A 150 10.00 18.48 -13.90
CA GLY A 150 9.07 19.58 -13.75
C GLY A 150 8.79 20.29 -15.09
N PRO A 151 7.75 21.13 -15.15
CA PRO A 151 7.46 21.91 -16.34
C PRO A 151 8.65 22.80 -16.75
N VAL A 152 8.79 23.06 -18.04
CA VAL A 152 9.86 23.93 -18.54
C VAL A 152 9.67 25.36 -18.03
N LEU A 153 10.69 25.91 -17.36
CA LEU A 153 10.66 27.28 -16.87
C LEU A 153 10.83 28.28 -18.03
N THR A 154 9.71 28.75 -18.57
CA THR A 154 9.65 29.70 -19.70
C THR A 154 10.09 31.11 -19.32
N GLU A 155 10.43 31.94 -20.31
CA GLU A 155 10.77 33.35 -20.06
C GLU A 155 9.61 34.14 -19.43
N ALA A 156 8.36 33.84 -19.81
CA ALA A 156 7.19 34.46 -19.21
C ALA A 156 7.08 34.12 -17.71
N MET A 157 7.37 32.87 -17.33
CA MET A 157 7.42 32.41 -15.94
C MET A 157 8.54 33.09 -15.15
N ARG A 158 9.72 33.26 -15.75
CA ARG A 158 10.83 34.03 -15.14
C ARG A 158 10.46 35.50 -14.94
N ALA A 159 9.82 36.11 -15.93
CA ALA A 159 9.33 37.48 -15.83
C ALA A 159 8.24 37.63 -14.74
N GLN A 160 7.40 36.61 -14.54
CA GLN A 160 6.44 36.56 -13.45
C GLN A 160 7.15 36.48 -12.08
N ALA A 161 8.12 35.59 -11.92
CA ALA A 161 8.90 35.46 -10.69
C ALA A 161 9.60 36.77 -10.30
N LYS A 162 10.16 37.50 -11.27
CA LYS A 162 10.78 38.82 -11.05
C LYS A 162 9.83 39.89 -10.52
N ARG A 163 8.52 39.75 -10.75
CA ARG A 163 7.50 40.68 -10.22
C ARG A 163 7.13 40.39 -8.76
N ALA A 164 7.50 39.21 -8.24
CA ALA A 164 7.16 38.76 -6.90
C ALA A 164 8.36 38.04 -6.23
N PRO A 165 9.47 38.75 -5.93
CA PRO A 165 10.61 38.15 -5.23
C PRO A 165 10.24 37.67 -3.82
N GLY A 166 10.93 36.63 -3.33
CA GLY A 166 10.67 36.04 -2.02
C GLY A 166 9.35 35.28 -1.91
N SER A 167 8.78 34.83 -3.04
CA SER A 167 7.51 34.12 -3.12
C SER A 167 7.65 32.71 -3.74
N TRP A 168 6.54 32.09 -4.11
CA TRP A 168 6.51 30.82 -4.86
C TRP A 168 5.88 31.05 -6.22
N LEU A 169 6.50 30.49 -7.26
CA LEU A 169 5.94 30.42 -8.59
C LEU A 169 5.27 29.05 -8.75
N TYR A 170 3.94 29.02 -8.82
CA TYR A 170 3.18 27.77 -8.93
C TYR A 170 2.98 27.34 -10.38
N SER A 171 3.07 26.04 -10.62
CA SER A 171 2.57 25.39 -11.83
C SER A 171 1.24 24.71 -11.52
N ILE A 172 0.23 24.97 -12.35
CA ILE A 172 -1.15 24.57 -12.13
C ILE A 172 -1.58 23.68 -13.29
N ASP A 173 -2.36 22.66 -12.98
CA ASP A 173 -2.94 21.75 -13.97
C ASP A 173 -3.74 22.55 -15.00
N PRO A 174 -3.53 22.31 -16.31
CA PRO A 174 -4.09 23.14 -17.36
C PRO A 174 -5.63 23.13 -17.41
N ALA A 175 -6.30 22.19 -16.72
CA ALA A 175 -7.76 22.17 -16.60
C ALA A 175 -8.32 23.26 -15.66
N TYR A 176 -7.47 23.96 -14.92
CA TYR A 176 -7.86 24.95 -13.91
C TYR A 176 -7.38 26.35 -14.31
N ASP A 177 -8.20 27.37 -14.06
CA ASP A 177 -7.81 28.77 -14.24
C ASP A 177 -6.83 29.20 -13.13
N PRO A 178 -5.58 29.57 -13.46
CA PRO A 178 -4.59 29.98 -12.47
C PRO A 178 -4.92 31.32 -11.78
N ARG A 179 -5.88 32.09 -12.30
CA ARG A 179 -6.38 33.32 -11.66
C ARG A 179 -7.64 33.10 -10.83
N GLY A 180 -8.23 31.91 -10.91
CA GLY A 180 -9.40 31.52 -10.15
C GLY A 180 -9.05 30.87 -8.81
N THR A 181 -10.03 30.23 -8.19
CA THR A 181 -9.81 29.38 -7.02
C THR A 181 -9.22 28.05 -7.46
N VAL A 182 -7.92 27.85 -7.20
CA VAL A 182 -7.21 26.62 -7.55
C VAL A 182 -7.22 25.67 -6.34
N PRO A 183 -7.85 24.49 -6.43
CA PRO A 183 -7.78 23.50 -5.37
C PRO A 183 -6.33 23.04 -5.12
N PRO A 184 -5.94 22.71 -3.88
CA PRO A 184 -4.58 22.27 -3.59
C PRO A 184 -4.11 21.05 -4.41
N TYR A 185 -5.02 20.15 -4.78
CA TYR A 185 -4.70 18.97 -5.60
C TYR A 185 -4.53 19.29 -7.10
N ALA A 186 -4.87 20.51 -7.56
CA ALA A 186 -4.69 20.95 -8.94
C ALA A 186 -3.33 21.63 -9.18
N VAL A 187 -2.55 21.86 -8.13
CA VAL A 187 -1.19 22.39 -8.24
C VAL A 187 -0.24 21.26 -8.59
N ILE A 188 0.45 21.34 -9.74
CA ILE A 188 1.45 20.35 -10.16
C ILE A 188 2.67 20.40 -9.24
N GLY A 189 3.07 21.62 -8.88
CA GLY A 189 4.21 21.90 -8.01
C GLY A 189 4.56 23.39 -8.07
N ALA A 190 5.73 23.75 -7.54
CA ALA A 190 6.16 25.14 -7.50
C ALA A 190 7.69 25.28 -7.51
N TRP A 191 8.16 26.45 -7.97
CA TRP A 191 9.52 26.90 -7.78
C TRP A 191 9.57 27.93 -6.64
N PRO A 192 10.44 27.78 -5.63
CA PRO A 192 10.72 28.87 -4.70
C PRO A 192 11.42 30.00 -5.45
N VAL A 193 10.99 31.24 -5.24
CA VAL A 193 11.56 32.43 -5.87
C VAL A 193 12.41 33.17 -4.85
N ASP A 194 13.69 33.37 -5.16
CA ASP A 194 14.60 34.05 -4.26
C ASP A 194 14.31 35.57 -4.15
N GLN A 195 15.09 36.28 -3.33
CA GLN A 195 14.94 37.74 -3.15
C GLN A 195 15.25 38.56 -4.42
N ARG A 196 15.91 37.96 -5.41
CA ARG A 196 16.24 38.59 -6.69
C ARG A 196 15.18 38.29 -7.76
N GLY A 197 14.19 37.47 -7.44
CA GLY A 197 13.15 37.07 -8.39
C GLY A 197 13.55 35.89 -9.28
N GLU A 198 14.60 35.15 -8.92
CA GLU A 198 15.08 33.99 -9.68
C GLU A 198 14.45 32.69 -9.12
N PRO A 199 13.76 31.89 -9.95
CA PRO A 199 13.21 30.60 -9.53
C PRO A 199 14.29 29.54 -9.27
N GLY A 200 14.18 28.83 -8.16
CA GLY A 200 15.06 27.72 -7.76
C GLY A 200 14.67 26.37 -8.38
N GLU A 201 14.86 25.28 -7.63
CA GLU A 201 14.50 23.93 -8.04
C GLU A 201 12.98 23.70 -7.97
N PHE A 202 12.45 22.91 -8.92
CA PHE A 202 11.03 22.56 -8.91
C PHE A 202 10.72 21.57 -7.80
N SER A 203 9.71 21.88 -6.98
CA SER A 203 9.17 20.98 -5.98
C SER A 203 7.80 20.47 -6.43
N HIS A 204 7.67 19.15 -6.60
CA HIS A 204 6.39 18.52 -6.92
C HIS A 204 5.43 18.58 -5.74
N ASN A 205 4.16 18.84 -6.02
CA ASN A 205 3.11 18.71 -5.03
C ASN A 205 2.71 17.22 -4.89
N PRO A 206 2.93 16.57 -3.73
CA PRO A 206 2.57 15.16 -3.54
C PRO A 206 1.06 14.91 -3.59
N ASN A 207 0.25 15.95 -3.39
CA ASN A 207 -1.21 15.86 -3.46
C ASN A 207 -1.76 16.12 -4.87
N TYR A 208 -0.89 16.34 -5.87
CA TYR A 208 -1.32 16.60 -7.24
C TYR A 208 -2.10 15.39 -7.81
N ARG A 209 -3.31 15.66 -8.31
CA ARG A 209 -4.16 14.72 -9.03
C ARG A 209 -4.31 15.20 -10.48
N PRO A 210 -3.62 14.56 -11.45
CA PRO A 210 -3.66 14.99 -12.85
C PRO A 210 -5.07 14.93 -13.43
N SER A 211 -5.49 15.97 -14.13
CA SER A 211 -6.71 15.96 -14.93
C SER A 211 -6.58 15.07 -16.17
N PRO A 212 -7.70 14.63 -16.78
CA PRO A 212 -7.66 13.95 -18.08
C PRO A 212 -6.89 14.74 -19.14
N MET A 213 -7.02 16.07 -19.14
CA MET A 213 -6.29 16.93 -20.07
C MET A 213 -4.77 16.92 -19.83
N ALA A 214 -4.33 16.90 -18.57
CA ALA A 214 -2.92 16.75 -18.23
C ALA A 214 -2.36 15.38 -18.63
N LEU A 215 -3.21 14.35 -18.66
CA LEU A 215 -2.87 13.00 -19.13
C LEU A 215 -2.93 12.84 -20.66
N GLY A 216 -3.33 13.89 -21.40
CA GLY A 216 -3.54 13.82 -22.85
C GLY A 216 -4.72 12.93 -23.26
N LEU A 217 -5.62 12.64 -22.32
CA LEU A 217 -6.86 11.92 -22.58
C LEU A 217 -7.89 12.86 -23.23
N PRO A 218 -8.78 12.35 -24.09
CA PRO A 218 -9.86 13.16 -24.63
C PRO A 218 -10.70 13.72 -23.47
N VAL A 219 -11.09 14.99 -23.58
CA VAL A 219 -12.03 15.60 -22.63
C VAL A 219 -13.33 14.80 -22.72
N PRO A 220 -13.86 14.23 -21.62
CA PRO A 220 -15.14 13.56 -21.65
C PRO A 220 -16.20 14.50 -22.23
N THR A 221 -16.85 14.06 -23.30
CA THR A 221 -17.72 14.94 -24.11
C THR A 221 -19.17 14.96 -23.62
N ASP A 222 -19.54 14.12 -22.65
CA ASP A 222 -20.90 14.00 -22.14
C ASP A 222 -21.00 13.95 -20.61
N ALA A 223 -22.11 14.46 -20.08
CA ALA A 223 -22.42 14.53 -18.64
C ALA A 223 -22.57 13.16 -17.95
N VAL A 224 -22.66 12.08 -18.74
CA VAL A 224 -22.77 10.70 -18.22
C VAL A 224 -21.39 10.15 -17.84
N ASP A 225 -20.30 10.61 -18.48
CA ASP A 225 -18.93 10.19 -18.15
C ASP A 225 -18.42 10.80 -16.83
N ALA A 226 -18.92 11.97 -16.44
CA ALA A 226 -18.56 12.63 -15.18
C ALA A 226 -18.99 11.85 -13.93
N ALA A 227 -19.99 10.97 -14.04
CA ALA A 227 -20.48 10.14 -12.94
C ALA A 227 -19.69 8.83 -12.76
N THR A 228 -18.84 8.48 -13.73
CA THR A 228 -18.03 7.25 -13.74
C THR A 228 -16.53 7.51 -13.61
N ASP A 229 -16.10 8.76 -13.42
CA ASP A 229 -14.71 9.08 -13.13
C ASP A 229 -14.31 8.52 -11.75
N PRO A 230 -13.40 7.53 -11.67
CA PRO A 230 -12.94 6.99 -10.39
C PRO A 230 -12.05 7.96 -9.60
N LEU A 231 -11.78 9.18 -10.13
CA LEU A 231 -10.99 10.22 -9.48
C LEU A 231 -11.82 11.38 -8.88
N GLY A 232 -13.16 11.27 -8.94
CA GLY A 232 -14.10 12.17 -8.25
C GLY A 232 -14.06 12.08 -6.73
#